data_AF-T0YJ21-F1
#
_entry.id   AF-T0YJ21-F1
#
_cell.length_a   1.000
_cell.length_b   1.000
_cell.length_c   1.000
_cell.angle_alpha   90.00
_cell.angle_beta   90.00
_cell.angle_gamma   90.00
#
_symmetry.space_group_name_H-M   'P 1'
#
loop_
_entity.id
_entity.type
_entity.pdbx_description
1 polymer ?
#
loop_
_entity_poly.entity_id
_entity_poly.type
_entity_poly.pdbx_seq_one_letter_code
_entity_poly.pdbx_strand_id
1 'polypeptide(L)'
;LMGDEVRRTQSGNNNGYCLGERVAGLDWEAIGNYPQIHRFVRGLVALRTGRLSEGSVLGAAAAPLVPRTMEWHGVRPYEPDWGEQSHSLATRIGYEGTDLEIHLIVNAYWESLQFQLPVCGGSRLWRRCVDTSLAPPEDLRLDAAAPLVTCGSVLVQPRSVVVLLAPSGGKPEAQDGT
;
A
#
# COMPACT_ATOMS: atom_id res chain seq x y z
N LEU A 1 -15.62 3.26 -7.95
CA LEU A 1 -16.70 3.78 -8.82
C LEU A 1 -16.09 4.11 -10.18
N MET A 2 -16.88 4.17 -11.26
CA MET A 2 -16.32 4.52 -12.59
C MET A 2 -15.78 5.96 -12.58
N GLY A 3 -14.50 6.12 -12.93
CA GLY A 3 -13.82 7.41 -13.07
C GLY A 3 -13.13 7.94 -11.81
N ASP A 4 -13.13 7.20 -10.70
CA ASP A 4 -12.38 7.60 -9.49
C ASP A 4 -10.87 7.68 -9.77
N GLU A 5 -10.38 6.78 -10.63
CA GLU A 5 -8.99 6.67 -11.06
C GLU A 5 -8.49 7.86 -11.91
N VAL A 6 -9.41 8.73 -12.33
CA VAL A 6 -9.14 9.98 -13.08
C VAL A 6 -9.77 11.20 -12.39
N ARG A 7 -10.10 11.10 -11.09
CA ARG A 7 -10.73 12.18 -10.30
C ARG A 7 -12.02 12.74 -10.92
N ARG A 8 -12.85 11.87 -11.48
CA ARG A 8 -14.18 12.25 -11.97
C ARG A 8 -14.95 12.95 -10.84
N THR A 9 -15.53 14.10 -11.16
CA THR A 9 -16.29 14.90 -10.20
C THR A 9 -17.72 15.07 -10.68
N GLN A 10 -18.66 14.99 -9.73
CA GLN A 10 -20.05 15.42 -9.91
C GLN A 10 -20.32 16.76 -9.22
N SER A 11 -19.25 17.52 -8.94
CA SER A 11 -19.28 18.84 -8.30
C SER A 11 -20.10 18.88 -7.01
N GLY A 12 -19.97 17.83 -6.19
CA GLY A 12 -20.67 17.70 -4.92
C GLY A 12 -22.05 17.04 -5.00
N ASN A 13 -22.55 16.69 -6.19
CA ASN A 13 -23.78 15.93 -6.32
C ASN A 13 -23.53 14.44 -6.03
N ASN A 14 -24.11 13.93 -4.94
CA ASN A 14 -24.05 12.51 -4.56
C ASN A 14 -25.22 11.67 -5.12
N ASN A 15 -26.13 12.27 -5.89
CA ASN A 15 -27.33 11.64 -6.45
C ASN A 15 -27.57 12.08 -7.91
N GLY A 16 -26.64 11.77 -8.81
CA GLY A 16 -26.70 12.12 -10.23
C GLY A 16 -27.69 11.32 -11.09
N TYR A 17 -28.68 10.63 -10.51
CA TYR A 17 -29.52 9.64 -11.19
C TYR A 17 -30.41 10.20 -12.32
N CYS A 18 -30.84 11.47 -12.22
CA CYS A 18 -31.64 12.15 -13.25
C CYS A 18 -30.80 13.04 -14.18
N LEU A 19 -29.47 13.04 -14.05
CA LEU A 19 -28.62 13.85 -14.89
C LEU A 19 -28.24 13.09 -16.16
N GLY A 20 -28.28 13.80 -17.30
CA GLY A 20 -27.97 13.20 -18.61
C GLY A 20 -26.52 12.70 -18.73
N GLU A 21 -26.24 12.02 -19.85
CA GLU A 21 -24.98 11.29 -20.09
C GLU A 21 -23.71 12.13 -19.90
N ARG A 22 -23.75 13.46 -20.11
CA ARG A 22 -22.61 14.36 -19.89
C ARG A 22 -22.16 14.46 -18.42
N VAL A 23 -23.01 14.15 -17.44
CA VAL A 23 -22.68 14.19 -16.00
C VAL A 23 -22.53 12.78 -15.39
N ALA A 24 -23.20 11.79 -15.98
CA ALA A 24 -23.16 10.41 -15.53
C ALA A 24 -22.05 9.57 -16.22
N GLY A 25 -21.66 9.95 -17.43
CA GLY A 25 -20.68 9.24 -18.26
C GLY A 25 -19.23 9.45 -17.83
N LEU A 26 -18.35 8.61 -18.38
CA LEU A 26 -16.90 8.75 -18.26
C LEU A 26 -16.39 9.71 -19.34
N ASP A 27 -15.67 10.74 -18.91
CA ASP A 27 -14.91 11.61 -19.81
C ASP A 27 -13.58 10.92 -20.18
N TRP A 28 -13.52 10.36 -21.38
CA TRP A 28 -12.33 9.66 -21.87
C TRP A 28 -11.17 10.62 -22.16
N GLU A 29 -11.44 11.89 -22.46
CA GLU A 29 -10.39 12.90 -22.64
C GLU A 29 -9.69 13.21 -21.31
N ALA A 30 -10.40 13.01 -20.18
CA ALA A 30 -9.86 13.23 -18.85
C ALA A 30 -8.86 12.18 -18.36
N ILE A 31 -8.70 11.05 -19.07
CA ILE A 31 -7.75 9.98 -18.69
C ILE A 31 -6.31 10.50 -18.62
N GLY A 32 -5.97 11.48 -19.47
CA GLY A 32 -4.65 12.13 -19.49
C GLY A 32 -4.48 13.27 -18.48
N ASN A 33 -5.56 13.76 -17.85
CA ASN A 33 -5.52 14.98 -17.04
C ASN A 33 -4.90 14.77 -15.66
N TYR A 34 -4.94 13.54 -15.15
CA TYR A 34 -4.40 13.18 -13.83
C TYR A 34 -3.52 11.94 -13.91
N PRO A 35 -2.38 12.00 -14.64
CA PRO A 35 -1.50 10.85 -14.82
C PRO A 35 -0.98 10.28 -13.50
N GLN A 36 -0.83 11.13 -12.47
CA GLN A 36 -0.32 10.75 -11.16
C GLN A 36 -1.28 9.85 -10.36
N ILE A 37 -2.58 10.16 -10.33
CA ILE A 37 -3.57 9.34 -9.60
C ILE A 37 -3.86 8.07 -10.38
N HIS A 38 -3.91 8.14 -11.71
CA HIS A 38 -4.05 6.98 -12.56
C HIS A 38 -2.86 6.00 -12.38
N ARG A 39 -1.62 6.51 -12.35
CA ARG A 39 -0.42 5.74 -12.02
C ARG A 39 -0.54 5.08 -10.65
N PHE A 40 -0.92 5.85 -9.63
CA PHE A 40 -1.05 5.37 -8.26
C PHE A 40 -2.08 4.24 -8.14
N VAL A 41 -3.30 4.44 -8.66
CA VAL A 41 -4.38 3.44 -8.63
C VAL A 41 -3.98 2.19 -9.42
N ARG A 42 -3.38 2.34 -10.61
CA ARG A 42 -2.88 1.21 -11.40
C ARG A 42 -1.83 0.41 -10.62
N GLY A 43 -0.91 1.09 -9.91
CA GLY A 43 0.08 0.46 -9.04
C GLY A 43 -0.56 -0.31 -7.88
N LEU A 44 -1.56 0.26 -7.20
CA LEU A 44 -2.29 -0.41 -6.13
C LEU A 44 -3.07 -1.63 -6.62
N VAL A 45 -3.66 -1.57 -7.81
CA VAL A 45 -4.34 -2.73 -8.43
C VAL A 45 -3.33 -3.83 -8.74
N ALA A 46 -2.16 -3.50 -9.29
CA ALA A 46 -1.09 -4.45 -9.55
C ALA A 46 -0.62 -5.13 -8.24
N LEU A 47 -0.42 -4.34 -7.18
CA LEU A 47 -0.09 -4.83 -5.83
C LEU A 47 -1.17 -5.79 -5.29
N ARG A 48 -2.44 -5.36 -5.32
CA ARG A 48 -3.57 -6.16 -4.79
C ARG A 48 -3.76 -7.48 -5.54
N THR A 49 -3.53 -7.48 -6.84
CA THR A 49 -3.75 -8.66 -7.70
C THR A 49 -2.52 -9.56 -7.81
N GLY A 50 -1.38 -9.15 -7.25
CA GLY A 50 -0.09 -9.84 -7.40
C GLY A 50 0.52 -9.71 -8.80
N ARG A 51 -0.11 -8.96 -9.72
CA ARG A 51 0.33 -8.83 -11.12
C ARG A 51 1.42 -7.78 -11.26
N LEU A 52 2.61 -8.09 -10.76
CA LEU A 52 3.76 -7.20 -10.77
C LEU A 52 4.80 -7.67 -11.79
N SER A 53 5.55 -6.71 -12.34
CA SER A 53 6.63 -7.00 -13.28
C SER A 53 7.79 -7.71 -12.59
N GLU A 54 8.60 -8.43 -13.37
CA GLU A 54 9.93 -8.86 -12.93
C GLU A 54 10.73 -7.64 -12.41
N GLY A 55 11.47 -7.82 -11.31
CA GLY A 55 12.16 -6.75 -10.60
C GLY A 55 11.33 -6.00 -9.54
N SER A 56 10.06 -6.37 -9.37
CA SER A 56 9.22 -5.91 -8.25
C SER A 56 9.74 -6.41 -6.89
N VAL A 57 9.45 -5.66 -5.81
CA VAL A 57 9.69 -6.09 -4.42
C VAL A 57 9.02 -7.44 -4.13
N LEU A 58 7.90 -7.76 -4.78
CA LEU A 58 7.20 -9.03 -4.61
C LEU A 58 7.76 -10.18 -5.47
N GLY A 59 8.67 -9.89 -6.40
CA GLY A 59 8.96 -10.79 -7.51
C GLY A 59 7.77 -10.95 -8.47
N ALA A 60 7.90 -11.82 -9.45
CA ALA A 60 6.81 -12.18 -10.36
C ALA A 60 5.85 -13.15 -9.66
N ALA A 61 4.78 -12.63 -9.04
CA ALA A 61 3.71 -13.47 -8.50
C ALA A 61 2.74 -13.85 -9.64
N ALA A 62 2.68 -15.14 -9.97
CA ALA A 62 1.82 -15.64 -11.05
C ALA A 62 0.36 -15.88 -10.61
N ALA A 63 0.06 -15.77 -9.31
CA ALA A 63 -1.23 -16.08 -8.72
C ALA A 63 -1.69 -15.01 -7.73
N PRO A 64 -3.01 -14.86 -7.50
CA PRO A 64 -3.54 -13.96 -6.48
C PRO A 64 -3.01 -14.32 -5.09
N LEU A 65 -2.61 -13.30 -4.33
CA LEU A 65 -2.13 -13.47 -2.97
C LEU A 65 -3.31 -13.74 -2.01
N VAL A 66 -3.28 -14.88 -1.31
CA VAL A 66 -4.29 -15.29 -0.33
C VAL A 66 -3.79 -14.99 1.09
N PRO A 67 -4.45 -14.08 1.85
CA PRO A 67 -4.07 -13.80 3.23
C PRO A 67 -4.18 -15.05 4.12
N ARG A 68 -3.12 -15.34 4.86
CA ARG A 68 -3.05 -16.45 5.83
C ARG A 68 -3.24 -15.97 7.27
N THR A 69 -2.59 -14.88 7.62
CA THR A 69 -2.57 -14.34 8.98
C THR A 69 -2.82 -12.85 8.97
N MET A 70 -3.39 -12.35 10.06
CA MET A 70 -3.60 -10.93 10.27
C MET A 70 -3.35 -10.61 11.75
N GLU A 71 -2.42 -9.69 12.00
CA GLU A 71 -2.05 -9.22 13.34
C GLU A 71 -2.36 -7.72 13.42
N TRP A 72 -3.09 -7.30 14.45
CA TRP A 72 -3.48 -5.90 14.63
C TRP A 72 -2.52 -5.19 15.60
N HIS A 73 -2.19 -3.94 15.27
CA HIS A 73 -1.28 -3.09 16.04
C HIS A 73 -1.84 -1.66 16.11
N GLY A 74 -1.39 -0.90 17.10
CA GLY A 74 -1.58 0.55 17.17
C GLY A 74 -0.30 1.26 16.77
N VAL A 75 0.00 2.39 17.42
CA VAL A 75 1.33 3.03 17.33
C VAL A 75 2.45 2.15 17.87
N ARG A 76 2.10 1.13 18.69
CA ARG A 76 3.01 0.07 19.16
C ARG A 76 2.55 -1.30 18.65
N PRO A 77 3.49 -2.23 18.37
CA PRO A 77 3.15 -3.59 17.97
C PRO A 77 2.28 -4.30 19.01
N TYR A 78 1.23 -4.98 18.54
CA TYR A 78 0.36 -5.84 19.37
C TYR A 78 -0.49 -5.09 20.39
N GLU A 79 -0.50 -3.75 20.31
CA GLU A 79 -1.32 -2.87 21.15
C GLU A 79 -2.28 -2.05 20.26
N PRO A 80 -3.28 -2.68 19.60
CA PRO A 80 -4.29 -1.94 18.83
C PRO A 80 -5.19 -1.10 19.75
N ASP A 81 -5.51 0.11 19.30
CA ASP A 81 -6.49 0.98 19.97
C ASP A 81 -7.88 0.80 19.32
N TRP A 82 -8.76 0.11 20.05
CA TRP A 82 -10.17 -0.12 19.67
C TRP A 82 -11.14 0.90 20.28
N GLY A 83 -10.63 1.95 20.92
CA GLY A 83 -11.47 3.01 21.48
C GLY A 83 -12.23 3.76 20.40
N GLU A 84 -13.38 4.32 20.76
CA GLU A 84 -14.25 5.09 19.83
C GLU A 84 -13.56 6.34 19.26
N GLN A 85 -12.53 6.85 19.95
CA GLN A 85 -11.75 8.02 19.56
C GLN A 85 -10.44 7.63 18.84
N SER A 86 -10.26 6.35 18.50
CA SER A 86 -9.07 5.87 17.80
C SER A 86 -9.01 6.45 16.39
N HIS A 87 -7.85 6.98 16.04
CA HIS A 87 -7.56 7.57 14.73
C HIS A 87 -6.34 6.92 14.07
N SER A 88 -5.88 5.78 14.57
CA SER A 88 -4.71 5.08 14.06
C SER A 88 -4.93 3.58 14.07
N LEU A 89 -4.48 2.90 13.02
CA LEU A 89 -4.54 1.45 12.94
C LEU A 89 -3.35 0.94 12.13
N ALA A 90 -2.73 -0.14 12.58
CA ALA A 90 -1.74 -0.86 11.80
C ALA A 90 -2.07 -2.36 11.77
N THR A 91 -1.72 -3.03 10.68
CA THR A 91 -1.96 -4.46 10.53
C THR A 91 -0.83 -5.12 9.75
N ARG A 92 -0.37 -6.28 10.23
CA ARG A 92 0.56 -7.15 9.52
C ARG A 92 -0.22 -8.31 8.92
N ILE A 93 -0.01 -8.54 7.63
CA ILE A 93 -0.66 -9.58 6.84
C ILE A 93 0.41 -10.49 6.25
N GLY A 94 0.33 -11.77 6.57
CA GLY A 94 1.12 -12.83 5.92
C GLY A 94 0.30 -13.55 4.86
N TYR A 95 0.94 -14.06 3.82
CA TYR A 95 0.27 -14.72 2.69
C TYR A 95 0.61 -16.20 2.58
N GLU A 96 -0.34 -17.01 2.14
CA GLU A 96 -0.14 -18.44 1.95
C GLU A 96 0.90 -18.73 0.86
N GLY A 97 1.73 -19.76 1.07
CA GLY A 97 2.71 -20.23 0.08
C GLY A 97 3.88 -19.26 -0.19
N THR A 98 4.03 -18.19 0.60
CA THR A 98 5.11 -17.21 0.45
C THR A 98 5.60 -16.74 1.82
N ASP A 99 6.84 -16.27 1.92
CA ASP A 99 7.29 -15.50 3.09
C ASP A 99 7.00 -14.01 2.94
N LEU A 100 6.12 -13.61 2.00
CA LEU A 100 5.73 -12.22 1.86
C LEU A 100 4.94 -11.76 3.08
N GLU A 101 5.34 -10.62 3.61
CA GLU A 101 4.56 -9.90 4.60
C GLU A 101 4.30 -8.47 4.15
N ILE A 102 3.07 -8.02 4.39
CA ILE A 102 2.66 -6.64 4.22
C ILE A 102 2.35 -6.05 5.59
N HIS A 103 2.81 -4.83 5.84
CA HIS A 103 2.40 -4.05 6.99
C HIS A 103 1.72 -2.77 6.53
N LEU A 104 0.41 -2.69 6.75
CA LEU A 104 -0.42 -1.52 6.44
C LEU A 104 -0.54 -0.65 7.68
N ILE A 105 -0.27 0.64 7.53
CA ILE A 105 -0.38 1.63 8.59
C ILE A 105 -1.31 2.76 8.11
N VAL A 106 -2.31 3.08 8.91
CA VAL A 106 -3.27 4.14 8.65
C VAL A 106 -3.19 5.15 9.79
N ASN A 107 -2.82 6.39 9.45
CA ASN A 107 -2.93 7.53 10.34
C ASN A 107 -4.10 8.40 9.86
N ALA A 108 -5.26 8.21 10.49
CA ALA A 108 -6.41 9.09 10.31
C ALA A 108 -6.39 10.27 11.30
N TYR A 109 -5.36 10.43 12.13
CA TYR A 109 -5.22 11.57 13.05
C TYR A 109 -4.77 12.83 12.30
N TRP A 110 -4.89 13.99 12.96
CA TRP A 110 -4.51 15.30 12.41
C TRP A 110 -3.05 15.68 12.67
N GLU A 111 -2.31 14.90 13.46
CA GLU A 111 -0.87 15.06 13.66
C GLU A 111 -0.10 13.83 13.18
N SER A 112 1.21 14.00 13.01
CA SER A 112 2.11 12.89 12.69
C SER A 112 2.22 11.94 13.87
N LEU A 113 2.14 10.64 13.60
CA LEU A 113 2.29 9.60 14.61
C LEU A 113 3.50 8.75 14.29
N GLN A 114 4.30 8.42 15.31
CA GLN A 114 5.42 7.51 15.18
C GLN A 114 4.97 6.08 15.47
N PHE A 115 4.98 5.24 14.44
CA PHE A 115 4.63 3.82 14.56
C PHE A 115 5.90 2.99 14.76
N GLN A 116 5.92 2.19 15.82
CA GLN A 116 6.91 1.15 16.01
C GLN A 116 6.53 -0.07 15.18
N LEU A 117 7.50 -0.66 14.48
CA LEU A 117 7.27 -1.79 13.58
C LEU A 117 7.50 -3.11 14.31
N PRO A 118 6.67 -4.14 14.04
CA PRO A 118 7.00 -5.49 14.47
C PRO A 118 8.25 -5.97 13.72
N VAL A 119 9.05 -6.80 14.39
CA VAL A 119 10.24 -7.42 13.80
C VAL A 119 9.81 -8.37 12.68
N CYS A 120 10.40 -8.20 11.48
CA CYS A 120 10.25 -9.18 10.41
C CYS A 120 10.91 -10.50 10.84
N GLY A 121 10.32 -11.65 10.54
CA GLY A 121 11.00 -12.93 10.83
C GLY A 121 12.32 -13.04 10.04
N GLY A 122 13.42 -13.42 10.70
CA GLY A 122 14.74 -13.57 10.07
C GLY A 122 15.53 -12.26 9.93
N SER A 123 16.42 -12.17 8.93
CA SER A 123 17.24 -10.98 8.62
C SER A 123 16.58 -9.98 7.65
N ARG A 124 15.25 -10.09 7.49
CA ARG A 124 14.49 -9.29 6.52
C ARG A 124 14.23 -7.87 7.04
N LEU A 125 14.10 -6.94 6.12
CA LEU A 125 13.80 -5.54 6.41
C LEU A 125 12.55 -5.10 5.66
N TRP A 126 11.77 -4.25 6.31
CA TRP A 126 10.63 -3.57 5.69
C TRP A 126 11.10 -2.62 4.60
N ARG A 127 10.42 -2.62 3.45
CA ARG A 127 10.54 -1.62 2.41
C ARG A 127 9.28 -0.77 2.36
N ARG A 128 9.42 0.55 2.33
CA ARG A 128 8.29 1.48 2.19
C ARG A 128 7.90 1.58 0.73
N CYS A 129 6.78 0.97 0.38
CA CYS A 129 6.32 0.89 -1.00
C CYS A 129 5.16 1.82 -1.30
N VAL A 130 4.37 2.19 -0.29
CA VAL A 130 3.32 3.21 -0.43
C VAL A 130 3.45 4.19 0.73
N ASP A 131 3.35 5.48 0.43
CA ASP A 131 3.27 6.57 1.41
C ASP A 131 2.50 7.72 0.79
N THR A 132 1.21 7.82 1.12
CA THR A 132 0.31 8.82 0.51
C THR A 132 0.67 10.28 0.84
N SER A 133 1.61 10.50 1.76
CA SER A 133 2.08 11.85 2.11
C SER A 133 3.16 12.37 1.16
N LEU A 134 3.76 11.50 0.37
CA LEU A 134 4.83 11.86 -0.56
C LEU A 134 4.28 12.34 -1.91
N ALA A 135 5.10 13.10 -2.62
CA ALA A 135 4.78 13.49 -3.99
C ALA A 135 5.06 12.33 -4.97
N PRO A 136 4.28 12.21 -6.06
CA PRO A 136 4.62 11.34 -7.17
C PRO A 136 6.03 11.55 -7.72
N PRO A 137 6.79 10.49 -8.04
CA PRO A 137 6.42 9.06 -7.98
C PRO A 137 6.73 8.36 -6.64
N GLU A 138 7.17 9.08 -5.61
CA GLU A 138 7.61 8.50 -4.33
C GLU A 138 6.46 7.98 -3.45
N ASP A 139 5.23 8.43 -3.71
CA ASP A 139 4.00 7.92 -3.07
C ASP A 139 3.75 6.44 -3.32
N LEU A 140 4.28 5.87 -4.40
CA LEU A 140 4.20 4.44 -4.72
C LEU A 140 5.43 3.95 -5.49
N ARG A 141 6.21 3.09 -4.82
CA ARG A 141 7.42 2.42 -5.32
C ARG A 141 7.31 0.92 -5.08
N LEU A 142 7.15 0.14 -6.15
CA LEU A 142 7.03 -1.33 -6.08
C LEU A 142 8.27 -2.05 -6.62
N ASP A 143 9.32 -1.32 -6.97
CA ASP A 143 10.59 -1.83 -7.47
C ASP A 143 11.63 -1.97 -6.34
N ALA A 144 12.79 -2.54 -6.66
CA ALA A 144 13.90 -2.68 -5.72
C ALA A 144 14.43 -1.35 -5.14
N ALA A 145 14.08 -0.19 -5.74
CA ALA A 145 14.46 1.13 -5.25
C ALA A 145 13.54 1.62 -4.11
N ALA A 146 12.47 0.90 -3.77
CA ALA A 146 11.64 1.19 -2.60
C ALA A 146 12.51 1.30 -1.33
N PRO A 147 12.45 2.43 -0.59
CA PRO A 147 13.34 2.69 0.54
C PRO A 147 13.26 1.62 1.65
N LEU A 148 14.42 1.20 2.14
CA LEU A 148 14.51 0.32 3.31
C LEU A 148 14.23 1.09 4.60
N VAL A 149 13.49 0.47 5.51
CA VAL A 149 13.25 0.99 6.86
C VAL A 149 14.18 0.29 7.84
N THR A 150 15.14 1.03 8.39
CA THR A 150 16.21 0.48 9.26
C THR A 150 16.02 0.78 10.75
N CYS A 151 15.24 1.81 11.09
CA CYS A 151 15.13 2.33 12.47
C CYS A 151 14.03 1.68 13.32
N GLY A 152 13.45 0.56 12.87
CA GLY A 152 12.39 -0.16 13.60
C GLY A 152 11.11 0.64 13.83
N SER A 153 10.99 1.84 13.25
CA SER A 153 9.83 2.73 13.37
C SER A 153 9.68 3.57 12.10
N VAL A 154 8.48 4.11 11.89
CA VAL A 154 8.16 5.01 10.78
C VAL A 154 7.33 6.17 11.31
N LEU A 155 7.69 7.39 10.91
CA LEU A 155 6.85 8.57 11.13
C LEU A 155 5.80 8.64 10.02
N VAL A 156 4.53 8.54 10.38
CA VAL A 156 3.40 8.59 9.45
C VAL A 156 2.72 9.95 9.56
N GLN A 157 2.67 10.70 8.47
CA GLN A 157 2.12 12.06 8.42
C GLN A 157 0.61 12.09 8.70
N PRO A 158 0.03 13.26 9.02
CA PRO A 158 -1.41 13.39 9.23
C PRO A 158 -2.20 12.88 8.02
N ARG A 159 -3.34 12.23 8.28
CA ARG A 159 -4.30 11.79 7.24
C ARG A 159 -3.64 11.00 6.10
N SER A 160 -2.69 10.13 6.44
CA SER A 160 -1.91 9.37 5.46
C SER A 160 -1.92 7.86 5.74
N VAL A 161 -1.67 7.11 4.69
CA VAL A 161 -1.51 5.66 4.68
C VAL A 161 -0.11 5.31 4.21
N VAL A 162 0.52 4.36 4.91
CA VAL A 162 1.80 3.76 4.56
C VAL A 162 1.64 2.26 4.38
N VAL A 163 2.26 1.70 3.35
CA VAL A 163 2.34 0.25 3.13
C VAL A 163 3.79 -0.15 3.06
N LEU A 164 4.19 -1.05 3.95
CA LEU A 164 5.50 -1.66 3.98
C LEU A 164 5.42 -3.09 3.49
N LEU A 165 6.45 -3.54 2.78
CA LEU A 165 6.58 -4.94 2.34
C LEU A 165 7.91 -5.50 2.81
N ALA A 166 7.87 -6.69 3.39
CA ALA A 166 9.06 -7.49 3.65
C ALA A 166 9.07 -8.64 2.62
N PRO A 167 9.95 -8.55 1.59
CA PRO A 167 9.99 -9.57 0.55
C PRO A 167 10.41 -10.93 1.13
N SER A 168 10.01 -12.01 0.44
CA SER A 168 10.48 -13.36 0.76
C SER A 168 12.00 -13.38 0.74
N GLY A 169 12.62 -13.87 1.81
CA GLY A 169 14.07 -14.07 1.81
C GLY A 169 14.36 -15.15 0.76
N GLY A 170 15.02 -14.79 -0.33
CA GLY A 170 15.55 -15.80 -1.24
C GLY A 170 16.38 -16.78 -0.40
N LYS A 171 16.18 -18.09 -0.59
CA LYS A 171 17.21 -19.05 -0.15
C LYS A 171 18.53 -18.51 -0.73
N PRO A 172 19.61 -18.38 0.06
CA PRO A 172 20.90 -18.09 -0.53
C PRO A 172 21.13 -19.15 -1.61
N GLU A 173 21.42 -18.70 -2.84
CA GLU A 173 21.90 -19.60 -3.88
C GLU A 173 23.01 -20.43 -3.24
N ALA A 174 22.80 -21.75 -3.19
CA ALA A 174 23.88 -22.65 -2.90
C ALA A 174 24.95 -22.34 -3.96
N GLN A 175 26.05 -21.75 -3.52
CA GLN A 175 27.26 -21.74 -4.33
C GLN A 175 27.61 -23.21 -4.52
N ASP A 176 27.25 -23.76 -5.67
CA ASP A 176 27.77 -25.03 -6.17
C ASP A 176 29.27 -24.80 -6.41
N GLY A 177 30.03 -24.94 -5.33
CA GLY A 177 31.46 -25.20 -5.38
C GLY A 177 31.65 -26.70 -5.55
N THR A 178 32.04 -27.13 -6.75
CA THR A 178 33.31 -27.83 -7.04
C THR A 178 33.41 -28.06 -8.55
#